data_AF-A0A3D2Q3B1-F1
#
_entry.id   AF-A0A3D2Q3B1-F1
#
_cell.length_a   1.000
_cell.length_b   1.000
_cell.length_c   1.000
_cell.angle_alpha   90.00
_cell.angle_beta   90.00
_cell.angle_gamma   90.00
#
_symmetry.space_group_name_H-M   'P 1'
#
loop_
_entity.id
_entity.type
_entity.pdbx_description
1 polymer ?
#
loop_
_entity_poly.entity_id
_entity_poly.type
_entity_poly.pdbx_seq_one_letter_code
_entity_poly.pdbx_strand_id
1 'polypeptide(L)'
;MHIGIDIDGVIANTFHLLVHELNAYFGVNHALEDIGDYDIYKVYGVSPEELKQFALSKENILISGPDIIPGADYYLKLLVSTYEVSLISARQEKYFHLTEQWMEKYNVPYHRLILWGQHDKREVCVHLGVNLFVEDS
;
A
#
# COMPACT_ATOMS: atom_id res chain seq x y z
N MET A 1 -2.07 -18.06 -16.17
CA MET A 1 -2.95 -17.24 -15.32
C MET A 1 -2.18 -15.97 -14.98
N HIS A 2 -2.86 -14.83 -15.01
CA HIS A 2 -2.35 -13.53 -14.63
C HIS A 2 -2.96 -13.12 -13.29
N ILE A 3 -2.11 -12.90 -12.29
CA ILE A 3 -2.51 -12.46 -10.95
C ILE A 3 -2.12 -10.99 -10.81
N GLY A 4 -3.07 -10.15 -10.41
CA GLY A 4 -2.78 -8.80 -9.94
C GLY A 4 -2.74 -8.79 -8.41
N ILE A 5 -1.82 -8.03 -7.83
CA ILE A 5 -1.63 -7.96 -6.38
C ILE A 5 -1.49 -6.49 -5.99
N ASP A 6 -2.26 -6.03 -5.00
CA ASP A 6 -2.06 -4.69 -4.44
C ASP A 6 -0.74 -4.58 -3.67
N ILE A 7 -0.25 -3.35 -3.51
CA ILE A 7 0.95 -3.09 -2.72
C ILE A 7 0.59 -2.81 -1.27
N ASP A 8 -0.15 -1.73 -1.05
CA ASP A 8 -0.44 -1.20 0.27
C ASP A 8 -1.50 -2.07 0.96
N GLY A 9 -1.28 -2.48 2.21
CA GLY A 9 -2.20 -3.37 2.93
C GLY A 9 -2.07 -4.86 2.58
N VAL A 10 -1.46 -5.21 1.44
CA VAL A 10 -1.31 -6.61 0.98
C VAL A 10 0.13 -7.13 1.09
N ILE A 11 1.12 -6.40 0.56
CA ILE A 11 2.54 -6.76 0.69
C ILE A 11 3.32 -5.75 1.52
N ALA A 12 2.87 -4.49 1.58
CA ALA A 12 3.44 -3.44 2.42
C ALA A 12 2.52 -3.20 3.62
N ASN A 13 3.08 -3.22 4.84
CA ASN A 13 2.34 -3.00 6.09
C ASN A 13 2.09 -1.50 6.32
N THR A 14 1.36 -0.88 5.41
CA THR A 14 1.16 0.57 5.32
C THR A 14 0.23 1.09 6.38
N PHE A 15 -0.82 0.34 6.73
CA PHE A 15 -1.74 0.75 7.79
C PHE A 15 -1.02 0.84 9.14
N HIS A 16 -0.15 -0.12 9.48
CA HIS A 16 0.66 -0.05 10.70
C HIS A 16 1.53 1.20 10.75
N LEU A 17 2.26 1.49 9.66
CA LEU A 17 3.09 2.69 9.58
C LEU A 17 2.25 3.97 9.65
N LEU A 18 1.11 4.02 8.97
CA LEU A 18 0.20 5.16 8.97
C LEU A 18 -0.22 5.50 10.40
N VAL A 19 -0.67 4.51 11.18
CA VAL A 19 -1.08 4.69 12.57
C VAL A 19 0.08 5.17 13.44
N HIS A 20 1.27 4.59 13.27
CA HIS A 20 2.46 5.04 13.98
C HIS A 20 2.77 6.53 13.71
N GLU A 21 2.77 6.93 12.44
CA GLU A 21 3.06 8.31 12.04
C GLU A 21 1.97 9.29 12.49
N LEU A 22 0.70 8.88 12.46
CA LEU A 22 -0.41 9.69 12.96
C LEU A 22 -0.31 9.91 14.47
N ASN A 23 -0.07 8.85 15.24
CA ASN A 23 0.14 8.93 16.68
C ASN A 23 1.30 9.89 17.01
N ALA A 24 2.42 9.74 16.32
CA ALA A 24 3.59 10.60 16.49
C ALA A 24 3.32 12.06 16.11
N TYR A 25 2.57 12.31 15.03
CA TYR A 25 2.28 13.66 14.56
C TYR A 25 1.30 14.42 15.45
N PHE A 26 0.25 13.75 15.94
CA PHE A 26 -0.79 14.36 16.77
C PHE A 26 -0.53 14.23 18.28
N GLY A 27 0.54 13.53 18.69
CA GLY A 27 0.89 13.35 20.10
C GLY A 27 -0.10 12.48 20.87
N VAL A 28 -0.65 11.47 20.19
CA VAL A 28 -1.62 10.51 20.74
C VAL A 28 -1.06 9.09 20.68
N ASN A 29 -1.78 8.11 21.22
CA ASN A 29 -1.32 6.73 21.30
C ASN A 29 -2.49 5.74 21.13
N HIS A 30 -3.16 5.80 19.98
CA HIS A 30 -4.21 4.86 19.63
C HIS A 30 -3.61 3.50 19.27
N ALA A 31 -4.27 2.41 19.67
CA ALA A 31 -3.91 1.08 19.20
C ALA A 31 -4.44 0.87 17.77
N LEU A 32 -3.87 -0.09 17.02
CA LEU A 32 -4.33 -0.39 15.66
C LEU A 32 -5.79 -0.83 15.62
N GLU A 33 -6.18 -1.59 16.64
CA GLU A 33 -7.52 -2.14 16.83
C GLU A 33 -8.57 -1.05 17.08
N ASP A 34 -8.14 0.10 17.62
CA ASP A 34 -9.02 1.24 17.90
C ASP A 34 -9.39 2.03 16.64
N ILE A 35 -8.62 1.85 15.56
CA ILE A 35 -8.75 2.66 14.34
C ILE A 35 -9.71 2.01 13.33
N GLY A 36 -9.72 0.68 13.24
CA GLY A 36 -10.76 -0.15 12.57
C GLY A 36 -11.41 0.43 11.29
N ASP A 37 -12.71 0.18 11.12
CA ASP A 37 -13.56 0.79 10.07
C ASP A 37 -13.94 2.26 10.39
N TYR A 38 -13.35 2.83 11.44
CA TYR A 38 -13.68 4.18 11.86
C TYR A 38 -12.96 5.21 10.99
N ASP A 39 -13.70 6.27 10.69
CA ASP A 39 -13.18 7.43 9.99
C ASP A 39 -12.02 8.05 10.78
N ILE A 40 -10.80 8.06 10.21
CA ILE A 40 -9.56 8.50 10.86
C ILE A 40 -9.73 9.87 11.53
N TYR A 41 -10.49 10.79 10.91
CA TYR A 41 -10.79 12.10 11.48
C TYR A 41 -11.46 12.02 12.87
N LYS A 42 -12.35 11.04 13.08
CA LYS A 42 -13.07 10.84 14.34
C LYS A 42 -12.19 10.25 15.41
N VAL A 43 -11.36 9.27 15.06
CA VAL A 43 -10.49 8.58 16.02
C VAL A 43 -9.46 9.56 16.58
N TYR A 44 -8.84 10.35 15.72
CA TYR A 44 -7.82 11.33 16.10
C TYR A 44 -8.40 12.68 16.54
N GLY A 45 -9.70 12.91 16.35
CA GLY A 45 -10.34 14.18 16.70
C GLY A 45 -9.83 15.37 15.87
N VAL A 46 -9.43 15.13 14.62
CA VAL A 46 -8.79 16.11 13.74
C VAL A 46 -9.69 16.48 12.57
N SER A 47 -9.50 17.67 12.03
CA SER A 47 -10.19 18.12 10.83
C SER A 47 -9.64 17.46 9.56
N PRO A 48 -10.43 17.44 8.46
CA PRO A 48 -9.95 16.99 7.16
C PRO A 48 -8.72 17.73 6.65
N GLU A 49 -8.60 19.03 6.95
CA GLU A 49 -7.45 19.82 6.54
C GLU A 49 -6.19 19.41 7.32
N GLU A 50 -6.28 19.17 8.63
CA GLU A 50 -5.14 18.71 9.42
C GLU A 50 -4.61 17.35 8.95
N LEU A 51 -5.50 16.40 8.65
CA LEU A 51 -5.07 15.10 8.12
C LEU A 51 -4.44 15.24 6.73
N LYS A 52 -4.96 16.14 5.90
CA LYS A 52 -4.37 16.43 4.59
C LYS A 52 -2.95 17.02 4.74
N GLN A 53 -2.74 17.95 5.68
CA GLN A 53 -1.42 18.50 5.97
C GLN A 53 -0.47 17.41 6.49
N PHE A 54 -0.95 16.53 7.36
CA PHE A 54 -0.20 15.33 7.78
C PHE A 54 0.21 14.49 6.57
N ALA A 55 -0.74 14.10 5.72
CA ALA A 55 -0.50 13.24 4.56
C ALA A 55 0.51 13.85 3.59
N LEU A 56 0.41 15.15 3.31
CA LEU A 56 1.37 15.88 2.49
C LEU A 56 2.78 15.90 3.13
N SER A 57 2.86 16.10 4.45
CA SER A 57 4.14 16.15 5.16
C SER A 57 4.82 14.78 5.29
N LYS A 58 4.07 13.68 5.20
CA LYS A 58 4.55 12.31 5.39
C LYS A 58 4.54 11.47 4.12
N GLU A 59 4.17 12.04 2.97
CA GLU A 59 3.91 11.28 1.73
C GLU A 59 5.07 10.33 1.37
N ASN A 60 6.31 10.81 1.40
CA ASN A 60 7.47 10.00 1.05
C ASN A 60 7.72 8.87 2.06
N ILE A 61 7.52 9.14 3.36
CA ILE A 61 7.70 8.15 4.43
C ILE A 61 6.64 7.06 4.31
N LEU A 62 5.39 7.41 4.03
CA LEU A 62 4.30 6.44 3.90
C LEU A 62 4.48 5.52 2.69
N ILE A 63 5.17 5.96 1.64
CA ILE A 63 5.49 5.14 0.45
C ILE A 63 6.70 4.23 0.65
N SER A 64 7.78 4.76 1.24
CA SER A 64 9.10 4.11 1.31
C SER A 64 9.42 3.46 2.66
N GLY A 65 8.67 3.83 3.69
CA GLY A 65 8.87 3.39 5.06
C GLY A 65 8.23 2.05 5.44
N PRO A 66 7.12 1.58 4.84
CA PRO A 66 6.44 0.38 5.34
C PRO A 66 7.35 -0.84 5.40
N ASP A 67 7.19 -1.67 6.41
CA ASP A 67 7.78 -3.00 6.43
C ASP A 67 7.02 -3.93 5.48
N ILE A 68 7.70 -4.94 4.98
CA ILE A 68 7.05 -6.00 4.22
C ILE A 68 6.15 -6.83 5.16
N ILE A 69 4.95 -7.19 4.70
CA ILE A 69 4.06 -8.06 5.45
C ILE A 69 4.73 -9.44 5.60
N PRO A 70 4.75 -10.04 6.81
CA PRO A 70 5.43 -11.31 7.04
C PRO A 70 5.00 -12.41 6.06
N GLY A 71 5.98 -12.97 5.35
CA GLY A 71 5.78 -14.04 4.37
C GLY A 71 5.37 -13.57 2.96
N ALA A 72 5.07 -12.29 2.75
CA ALA A 72 4.70 -11.77 1.44
C ALA A 72 5.80 -11.99 0.40
N ASP A 73 7.08 -11.77 0.76
CA ASP A 73 8.23 -12.01 -0.11
C ASP A 73 8.34 -13.48 -0.55
N TYR A 74 8.11 -14.41 0.38
CA TYR A 74 8.15 -15.85 0.11
C TYR A 74 7.05 -16.27 -0.87
N TYR A 75 5.81 -15.88 -0.59
CA TYR A 75 4.68 -16.27 -1.44
C TYR A 75 4.71 -15.57 -2.80
N LEU A 76 5.18 -14.32 -2.87
CA LEU A 76 5.40 -13.65 -4.15
C LEU A 76 6.41 -14.40 -5.01
N LYS A 77 7.54 -14.87 -4.44
CA LYS A 77 8.52 -15.70 -5.16
C LYS A 77 7.90 -16.97 -5.72
N LEU A 78 7.01 -17.62 -4.95
CA LEU A 78 6.28 -18.79 -5.42
C LEU A 78 5.34 -18.45 -6.57
N LEU A 79 4.57 -17.36 -6.46
CA LEU A 79 3.62 -16.94 -7.49
C LEU A 79 4.33 -16.58 -8.80
N VAL A 80 5.40 -15.78 -8.76
CA VAL A 80 6.14 -15.40 -9.98
C VAL A 80 6.81 -16.58 -10.67
N SER A 81 7.11 -17.66 -9.95
CA SER A 81 7.71 -18.87 -10.54
C SER A 81 6.75 -19.64 -11.44
N THR A 82 5.44 -19.43 -11.29
CA THR A 82 4.39 -20.23 -11.94
C THR A 82 3.42 -19.38 -12.77
N TYR A 83 3.20 -18.12 -12.39
CA TYR A 83 2.20 -17.24 -12.96
C TYR A 83 2.79 -15.89 -13.37
N GLU A 84 2.10 -15.22 -14.29
CA GLU A 84 2.36 -13.80 -14.52
C GLU A 84 1.79 -13.01 -13.35
N VAL A 85 2.60 -12.12 -12.77
CA VAL A 85 2.26 -11.34 -11.58
C VAL A 85 2.47 -9.86 -11.85
N SER A 86 1.40 -9.09 -11.79
CA SER A 86 1.44 -7.63 -11.84
C SER A 86 1.18 -7.05 -10.45
N LEU A 87 2.05 -6.15 -9.99
CA LEU A 87 1.75 -5.29 -8.84
C LEU A 87 0.94 -4.11 -9.35
N ILE A 88 -0.26 -3.91 -8.81
CA ILE A 88 -1.20 -2.86 -9.26
C ILE A 88 -1.62 -2.08 -8.02
N SER A 89 -1.15 -0.82 -7.91
CA SER A 89 -1.35 0.00 -6.71
C SER A 89 -2.06 1.31 -7.03
N ALA A 90 -2.80 1.83 -6.06
CA ALA A 90 -3.41 3.16 -6.09
C ALA A 90 -2.38 4.29 -5.93
N ARG A 91 -1.11 3.97 -5.66
CA ARG A 91 -0.01 4.95 -5.64
C ARG A 91 0.03 5.73 -6.95
N GLN A 92 0.33 7.02 -6.84
CA GLN A 92 0.48 7.90 -7.99
C GLN A 92 1.84 7.69 -8.67
N GLU A 93 1.89 7.90 -9.99
CA GLU A 93 3.10 7.75 -10.81
C GLU A 93 4.30 8.56 -10.29
N LYS A 94 4.06 9.71 -9.64
CA LYS A 94 5.14 10.51 -9.01
C LYS A 94 5.96 9.74 -7.96
N TYR A 95 5.43 8.63 -7.44
CA TYR A 95 6.09 7.76 -6.47
C TYR A 95 6.75 6.53 -7.09
N PHE A 96 6.86 6.45 -8.42
CA PHE A 96 7.45 5.30 -9.10
C PHE A 96 8.82 4.93 -8.54
N HIS A 97 9.74 5.90 -8.49
CA HIS A 97 11.11 5.64 -8.03
C HIS A 97 11.17 5.26 -6.55
N LEU A 98 10.37 5.89 -5.68
CA LEU A 98 10.31 5.51 -4.26
C LEU A 98 9.74 4.10 -4.07
N THR A 99 8.77 3.71 -4.88
CA THR A 99 8.18 2.37 -4.85
C THR A 99 9.19 1.34 -5.37
N GLU A 100 9.92 1.65 -6.43
CA GLU A 100 10.99 0.80 -6.96
C GLU A 100 12.10 0.57 -5.93
N GLN A 101 12.60 1.62 -5.29
CA GLN A 101 13.59 1.50 -4.20
C GLN A 101 13.08 0.64 -3.04
N TRP A 102 11.80 0.79 -2.67
CA TRP A 102 11.18 -0.05 -1.64
C TRP A 102 11.14 -1.52 -2.06
N MET A 103 10.77 -1.81 -3.31
CA MET A 103 10.76 -3.17 -3.85
C MET A 103 12.15 -3.78 -3.89
N GLU A 104 13.17 -3.01 -4.29
CA GLU A 104 14.57 -3.44 -4.29
C GLU A 104 15.06 -3.76 -2.87
N LYS A 105 14.78 -2.88 -1.90
CA LYS A 105 15.13 -3.08 -0.49
C LYS A 105 14.62 -4.43 0.04
N TYR A 106 13.40 -4.81 -0.32
CA TYR A 106 12.77 -6.06 0.15
C TYR A 106 12.88 -7.23 -0.84
N ASN A 107 13.58 -7.06 -1.98
CA ASN A 107 13.69 -8.05 -3.05
C ASN A 107 12.32 -8.59 -3.49
N VAL A 108 11.35 -7.70 -3.67
CA VAL A 108 9.98 -8.03 -4.11
C VAL A 108 10.01 -8.46 -5.58
N PRO A 109 9.66 -9.71 -5.90
CA PRO A 109 9.65 -10.14 -7.30
C PRO A 109 8.30 -9.83 -7.96
N TYR A 110 8.34 -9.40 -9.21
CA TYR A 110 7.15 -9.13 -10.03
C TYR A 110 7.50 -9.17 -11.52
N HIS A 111 6.49 -9.27 -12.37
CA HIS A 111 6.65 -9.15 -13.82
C HIS A 111 6.34 -7.74 -14.31
N ARG A 112 5.34 -7.07 -13.72
CA ARG A 112 4.95 -5.70 -14.07
C ARG A 112 4.61 -4.90 -12.82
N LEU A 113 4.92 -3.60 -12.83
CA LEU A 113 4.45 -2.62 -11.85
C LEU A 113 3.51 -1.64 -12.55
N ILE A 114 2.35 -1.40 -11.96
CA ILE A 114 1.35 -0.45 -12.42
C ILE A 114 0.95 0.46 -11.26
N LEU A 115 1.32 1.74 -11.36
CA LEU A 115 0.87 2.78 -10.43
C LEU A 115 -0.35 3.46 -11.02
N TRP A 116 -1.52 2.95 -10.65
CA TRP A 116 -2.80 3.34 -11.24
C TRP A 116 -3.28 4.73 -10.77
N GLY A 117 -2.80 5.20 -9.62
CA GLY A 117 -3.13 6.53 -9.08
C GLY A 117 -4.55 6.68 -8.53
N GLN A 118 -5.36 5.61 -8.54
CA GLN A 118 -6.72 5.59 -7.99
C GLN A 118 -7.05 4.23 -7.38
N HIS A 119 -7.99 4.21 -6.43
CA HIS A 119 -8.38 3.00 -5.72
C HIS A 119 -9.18 2.02 -6.59
N ASP A 120 -10.02 2.50 -7.52
CA ASP A 120 -10.75 1.60 -8.41
C ASP A 120 -9.84 1.03 -9.51
N LYS A 121 -9.33 -0.19 -9.26
CA LYS A 121 -8.41 -0.89 -10.16
C LYS A 121 -9.12 -1.84 -11.12
N ARG A 122 -10.46 -1.86 -11.16
CA ARG A 122 -11.22 -2.82 -12.00
C ARG A 122 -10.94 -2.63 -13.48
N GLU A 123 -10.94 -1.38 -13.94
CA GLU A 123 -10.66 -1.03 -15.33
C GLU A 123 -9.27 -1.56 -15.76
N VAL A 124 -8.23 -1.26 -15.00
CA VAL A 124 -6.87 -1.70 -15.32
C VAL A 124 -6.73 -3.23 -15.23
N CYS A 125 -7.39 -3.89 -14.28
CA CYS A 125 -7.39 -5.35 -14.20
C CYS A 125 -8.03 -5.99 -15.45
N VAL A 126 -9.16 -5.45 -15.92
CA VAL A 126 -9.82 -5.92 -17.15
C VAL A 126 -8.91 -5.70 -18.37
N HIS A 127 -8.33 -4.51 -18.51
CA HIS A 127 -7.44 -4.20 -19.64
C HIS A 127 -6.19 -5.09 -19.68
N LEU A 128 -5.63 -5.42 -18.52
CA LEU A 128 -4.46 -6.28 -18.40
C LEU A 128 -4.79 -7.79 -18.47
N GLY A 129 -6.07 -8.15 -18.52
CA GLY A 129 -6.50 -9.55 -18.50
C GLY A 129 -6.16 -10.27 -17.20
N VAL A 130 -6.20 -9.56 -16.06
CA VAL A 130 -5.99 -10.14 -14.74
C VAL A 130 -7.10 -11.15 -14.45
N ASN A 131 -6.73 -12.38 -14.08
CA ASN A 131 -7.67 -13.46 -13.78
C ASN A 131 -8.07 -13.51 -12.31
N LEU A 132 -7.16 -13.11 -11.42
CA LEU A 132 -7.34 -13.04 -9.97
C LEU A 132 -6.67 -11.77 -9.47
N PHE A 133 -7.38 -11.01 -8.66
CA PHE A 133 -6.84 -9.80 -8.03
C PHE A 133 -6.87 -9.95 -6.51
N VAL A 134 -5.76 -9.67 -5.84
CA VAL A 134 -5.60 -9.76 -4.39
C VAL A 134 -5.50 -8.34 -3.83
N GLU A 135 -6.50 -7.94 -3.05
CA GLU A 135 -6.60 -6.65 -2.38
C GLU A 135 -7.17 -6.84 -0.96
N ASP A 136 -6.85 -5.92 -0.04
CA ASP A 136 -7.31 -5.91 1.34
C ASP A 136 -8.68 -5.20 1.53
N SER A 137 -9.23 -4.62 0.45
CA SER A 137 -10.52 -3.89 0.44
C SER A 137 -11.58 -4.48 -0.50
#